data_AF-A0A6I7PVA1-F1
#
_entry.id   AF-A0A6I7PVA1-F1
#
_cell.length_a   1.000
_cell.length_b   1.000
_cell.length_c   1.000
_cell.angle_alpha   90.00
_cell.angle_beta   90.00
_cell.angle_gamma   90.00
#
_symmetry.space_group_name_H-M   'P 1'
#
loop_
_entity.id
_entity.type
_entity.pdbx_description
1 polymer ?
#
loop_
_entity_poly.entity_id
_entity_poly.type
_entity_poly.pdbx_seq_one_letter_code
_entity_poly.pdbx_strand_id
1 'polypeptide(L)'
;MKALFWLLSFSFCLVPVFVESSSQDLKLFYQRVWSPYCKGNSLLECPSGTAEALRDEIRRRYEAGASFEELEAFLIDRYGSEVKMLPTEDFRGSLAYSIPYVLFYLALLFLVIYWASRIRSLSQSKASTHDAPNQPRREIESELDERLL
;
A
#
# COMPACT_ATOMS: atom_id res chain seq x y z
N MET A 1 21.32 23.02 -10.06
CA MET A 1 20.93 22.87 -8.63
C MET A 1 19.39 22.88 -8.46
N LYS A 2 18.65 22.04 -9.20
CA LYS A 2 17.17 21.98 -9.14
C LYS A 2 16.61 20.56 -8.97
N ALA A 3 17.45 19.53 -9.17
CA ALA A 3 17.07 18.13 -9.06
C ALA A 3 17.07 17.59 -7.62
N LEU A 4 17.73 18.27 -6.68
CA LEU A 4 17.78 17.83 -5.28
C LEU A 4 16.52 18.21 -4.50
N PHE A 5 15.78 19.23 -4.94
CA PHE A 5 14.57 19.72 -4.27
C PHE A 5 13.31 18.91 -4.62
N TRP A 6 13.32 18.18 -5.74
CA TRP A 6 12.18 17.36 -6.18
C TRP A 6 12.13 15.95 -5.54
N LEU A 7 13.21 15.50 -4.92
CA LEU A 7 13.27 14.19 -4.24
C LEU A 7 12.76 14.25 -2.78
N LEU A 8 12.88 15.41 -2.12
CA LEU A 8 12.40 15.60 -0.75
C LEU A 8 10.89 15.85 -0.66
N SER A 9 10.27 16.34 -1.74
CA SER A 9 8.82 16.60 -1.76
C SER A 9 7.96 15.37 -2.02
N PHE A 10 8.54 14.29 -2.55
CA PHE A 10 7.83 13.03 -2.81
C PHE A 10 7.97 12.02 -1.66
N SER A 11 8.86 12.29 -0.70
CA SER A 11 9.20 11.37 0.38
C SER A 11 8.39 11.56 1.68
N PHE A 12 7.47 12.53 1.74
CA PHE A 12 6.74 12.85 2.97
C PHE A 12 5.22 12.71 2.86
N CYS A 13 4.74 11.78 2.03
CA CYS A 13 3.33 11.37 2.05
C CYS A 13 3.22 9.85 2.19
N LEU A 14 4.10 9.26 3.00
CA LEU A 14 4.10 7.83 3.31
C LEU A 14 3.78 7.63 4.81
N VAL A 15 2.51 7.87 5.17
CA VAL A 15 1.73 7.11 6.18
C VAL A 15 2.16 7.36 7.67
N PRO A 16 1.21 7.68 8.58
CA PRO A 16 0.15 6.75 8.93
C PRO A 16 -1.27 7.32 8.91
N VAL A 17 -2.12 6.62 8.16
CA VAL A 17 -3.54 6.46 8.50
C VAL A 17 -3.56 5.70 9.83
N PHE A 18 -3.47 6.41 10.95
CA PHE A 18 -3.63 5.83 12.29
C PHE A 18 -5.13 5.78 12.60
N VAL A 19 -5.76 4.78 12.00
CA VAL A 19 -6.75 3.86 12.60
C VAL A 19 -7.61 4.45 13.74
N GLU A 20 -8.81 4.91 13.38
CA GLU A 20 -10.01 4.94 14.23
C GLU A 20 -10.88 3.70 13.89
N SER A 21 -10.29 2.48 13.81
CA SER A 21 -11.02 1.27 13.38
C SER A 21 -11.45 0.35 14.53
N SER A 22 -10.91 0.51 15.75
CA SER A 22 -11.13 -0.44 16.85
C SER A 22 -12.60 -0.64 17.19
N SER A 23 -13.40 0.45 17.20
CA SER A 23 -14.84 0.39 17.47
C SER A 23 -15.64 -0.22 16.32
N GLN A 24 -15.20 -0.04 15.08
CA GLN A 24 -15.85 -0.59 13.88
C GLN A 24 -15.54 -2.09 13.75
N ASP A 25 -14.29 -2.49 13.97
CA ASP A 25 -13.85 -3.89 13.87
C ASP A 25 -14.54 -4.76 14.93
N LEU A 26 -14.67 -4.24 16.14
CA LEU A 26 -15.36 -4.94 17.22
C LEU A 26 -16.87 -5.07 16.94
N LYS A 27 -17.49 -4.04 16.35
CA LYS A 27 -18.90 -4.08 15.94
C LYS A 27 -19.13 -5.11 14.82
N LEU A 28 -18.23 -5.17 13.84
CA LEU A 28 -18.26 -6.19 12.79
C LEU A 28 -18.08 -7.59 13.38
N PHE A 29 -17.18 -7.76 14.35
CA PHE A 29 -17.05 -9.02 15.07
C PHE A 29 -18.36 -9.46 15.74
N TYR A 30 -19.06 -8.58 16.46
CA TYR A 30 -20.34 -8.92 17.09
C TYR A 30 -21.47 -9.27 16.12
N GLN A 31 -21.44 -8.74 14.89
CA GLN A 31 -22.41 -9.12 13.86
C GLN A 31 -22.18 -10.54 13.34
N ARG A 32 -20.93 -11.02 13.36
CA ARG A 32 -20.54 -12.34 12.84
C ARG A 32 -20.80 -13.46 13.82
N VAL A 33 -20.70 -13.16 15.12
CA VAL A 33 -20.90 -14.13 16.19
C VAL A 33 -22.40 -14.31 16.42
N TRP A 34 -22.91 -15.54 16.28
CA TRP A 34 -24.28 -15.85 16.69
C TRP A 34 -24.40 -15.82 18.21
N SER A 35 -25.49 -15.23 18.71
CA SER A 35 -25.75 -15.22 20.15
C SER A 35 -26.17 -16.62 20.61
N PRO A 36 -25.51 -17.21 21.63
CA PRO A 36 -25.97 -18.47 22.22
C PRO A 36 -27.29 -18.29 23.00
N TYR A 37 -27.68 -17.04 23.29
CA TYR A 37 -28.84 -16.70 24.10
C TYR A 37 -30.10 -16.38 23.27
N CYS A 38 -29.94 -15.97 22.02
CA CYS A 38 -31.04 -15.59 21.12
C CYS A 38 -30.97 -16.41 19.84
N LYS A 39 -31.92 -17.31 19.61
CA LYS A 39 -32.02 -18.01 18.32
C LYS A 39 -32.37 -17.02 17.22
N GLY A 40 -31.61 -17.05 16.12
CA GLY A 40 -31.89 -16.23 14.93
C GLY A 40 -31.09 -14.93 14.84
N ASN A 41 -30.44 -14.49 15.92
CA ASN A 41 -29.87 -13.15 16.02
C ASN A 41 -28.35 -13.18 16.25
N SER A 42 -27.66 -12.18 15.70
CA SER A 42 -26.26 -11.93 16.03
C SER A 42 -26.11 -11.48 17.49
N LEU A 43 -24.88 -11.59 18.02
CA LEU A 43 -24.55 -11.09 19.35
C LEU A 43 -24.78 -9.58 19.47
N LEU A 44 -24.66 -8.83 18.36
CA LEU A 44 -24.96 -7.41 18.31
C LEU A 44 -26.46 -7.11 18.50
N GLU A 45 -27.34 -7.90 17.89
CA GLU A 45 -28.79 -7.64 17.82
C GLU A 45 -29.57 -8.22 19.00
N CYS A 46 -29.00 -9.19 19.73
CA CYS A 46 -29.67 -9.81 20.87
C CYS A 46 -29.81 -8.82 22.05
N PRO A 47 -31.05 -8.47 22.48
CA PRO A 47 -31.28 -7.50 23.56
C PRO A 47 -31.15 -8.10 24.97
N SER A 48 -30.68 -9.34 25.11
CA SER A 48 -30.54 -9.99 26.42
C SER A 48 -29.43 -9.35 27.26
N GLY A 49 -29.69 -9.11 28.55
CA GLY A 49 -28.66 -8.65 29.49
C GLY A 49 -27.46 -9.59 29.62
N THR A 50 -27.65 -10.89 29.37
CA THR A 50 -26.53 -11.85 29.32
C THR A 50 -25.67 -11.68 28.07
N ALA A 51 -26.26 -11.29 26.94
CA ALA A 51 -25.54 -10.97 25.71
C ALA A 51 -24.78 -9.64 25.84
N GLU A 52 -25.32 -8.68 26.61
CA GLU A 52 -24.60 -7.46 26.98
C GLU A 52 -23.36 -7.74 27.84
N ALA A 53 -23.52 -8.53 28.90
CA ALA A 53 -22.39 -8.93 29.74
C ALA A 53 -21.28 -9.65 28.94
N LEU A 54 -21.66 -10.49 27.98
CA LEU A 54 -20.71 -11.16 27.08
C LEU A 54 -20.01 -10.17 26.14
N ARG A 55 -20.73 -9.21 25.56
CA ARG A 55 -20.13 -8.15 24.73
C ARG A 55 -19.11 -7.34 25.53
N ASP A 56 -19.43 -7.00 26.78
CA ASP A 56 -18.51 -6.29 27.66
C ASP A 56 -17.28 -7.12 28.02
N GLU A 57 -17.43 -8.43 28.23
CA GLU A 57 -16.27 -9.31 28.45
C GLU A 57 -15.36 -9.37 27.21
N ILE A 58 -15.94 -9.53 26.03
CA ILE A 58 -15.19 -9.53 24.76
C ILE A 58 -14.49 -8.19 24.57
N ARG A 59 -15.16 -7.07 24.85
CA ARG A 59 -14.58 -5.72 24.76
C ARG A 59 -13.36 -5.58 25.66
N ARG A 60 -13.47 -5.99 26.94
CA ARG A 60 -12.34 -5.93 27.88
C ARG A 60 -11.14 -6.77 27.41
N ARG A 61 -11.38 -7.95 26.84
CA ARG A 61 -10.31 -8.81 26.31
C ARG A 61 -9.67 -8.20 25.06
N TYR A 62 -10.47 -7.63 24.18
CA TYR A 62 -9.99 -6.92 23.00
C TYR A 62 -9.13 -5.70 23.37
N GLU A 63 -9.58 -4.91 24.35
CA GLU A 63 -8.82 -3.77 24.91
C GLU A 63 -7.55 -4.23 25.63
N ALA A 64 -7.53 -5.44 26.20
CA ALA A 64 -6.34 -6.06 26.76
C ALA A 64 -5.35 -6.59 25.70
N GLY A 65 -5.67 -6.47 24.41
CA GLY A 65 -4.80 -6.85 23.30
C GLY A 65 -5.06 -8.24 22.71
N ALA A 66 -6.18 -8.89 23.05
CA ALA A 66 -6.54 -10.18 22.47
C ALA A 66 -6.90 -10.05 20.99
N SER A 67 -6.49 -11.02 20.17
CA SER A 67 -6.83 -11.06 18.74
C SER A 67 -8.27 -11.57 18.52
N PHE A 68 -8.84 -11.35 17.32
CA PHE A 68 -10.17 -11.85 17.00
C PHE A 68 -10.24 -13.38 16.99
N GLU A 69 -9.15 -14.05 16.58
CA GLU A 69 -9.01 -15.50 16.62
C GLU A 69 -8.98 -16.04 18.05
N GLU A 70 -8.32 -15.34 18.98
CA GLU A 70 -8.32 -15.70 20.40
C GLU A 70 -9.70 -15.53 21.04
N LEU A 71 -10.43 -14.47 20.66
CA LEU A 71 -11.81 -14.24 21.10
C LEU A 71 -12.76 -15.32 20.55
N GLU A 72 -12.57 -15.72 19.29
CA GLU A 72 -13.30 -16.82 18.67
C GLU A 72 -13.04 -18.15 19.38
N ALA A 73 -11.76 -18.48 19.62
CA ALA A 73 -11.39 -19.68 20.37
C ALA A 73 -12.00 -19.69 21.77
N PHE A 74 -11.99 -18.55 22.47
CA PHE A 74 -12.65 -18.39 23.77
C PHE A 74 -14.17 -18.65 23.71
N LEU A 75 -14.85 -18.17 22.67
CA LEU A 75 -16.29 -18.38 22.49
C LEU A 75 -16.61 -19.85 22.18
N ILE A 76 -15.81 -20.49 21.32
CA ILE A 76 -15.96 -21.90 20.98
C ILE A 76 -15.69 -22.79 22.20
N ASP A 77 -14.65 -22.52 22.98
CA ASP A 77 -14.32 -23.25 24.20
C ASP A 77 -15.45 -23.16 25.24
N ARG A 78 -16.03 -21.96 25.41
CA ARG A 78 -17.04 -21.70 26.44
C ARG A 78 -18.45 -22.14 26.06
N TYR A 79 -18.85 -21.96 24.80
CA TYR A 79 -20.23 -22.17 24.34
C TYR A 79 -20.36 -23.32 23.34
N GLY A 80 -19.25 -23.96 22.96
CA GLY A 80 -19.22 -25.08 22.01
C GLY A 80 -19.38 -24.65 20.55
N SER A 81 -19.41 -25.64 19.67
CA SER A 81 -19.56 -25.46 18.21
C SER A 81 -20.95 -24.95 17.76
N GLU A 82 -21.87 -24.70 18.70
CA GLU A 82 -23.18 -24.09 18.40
C GLU A 82 -23.06 -22.58 18.10
N VAL A 83 -21.95 -21.94 18.50
CA VAL A 83 -21.61 -20.59 18.03
C VAL A 83 -21.20 -20.70 16.58
N LYS A 84 -22.20 -20.70 15.69
CA LYS A 84 -21.97 -20.54 14.27
C LYS A 84 -21.39 -19.16 14.06
N MET A 85 -20.31 -19.06 13.31
CA MET A 85 -19.83 -17.78 12.81
C MET A 85 -20.41 -17.59 11.42
N LEU A 86 -21.03 -16.43 11.16
CA LEU A 86 -21.35 -16.10 9.78
C LEU A 86 -20.03 -16.05 9.01
N PRO A 87 -19.91 -16.77 7.88
CA PRO A 87 -18.75 -16.63 7.02
C PRO A 87 -18.76 -15.21 6.47
N THR A 88 -17.86 -14.37 6.96
CA THR A 88 -17.57 -13.09 6.31
C THR A 88 -16.33 -13.28 5.47
N GLU A 89 -16.47 -12.94 4.19
CA GLU A 89 -15.42 -12.47 3.30
C GLU A 89 -14.18 -12.02 4.10
N ASP A 90 -13.19 -12.90 4.13
CA ASP A 90 -12.03 -12.75 4.99
C ASP A 90 -11.37 -11.39 4.73
N PHE A 91 -10.92 -10.72 5.79
CA PHE A 91 -9.99 -9.59 5.64
C PHE A 91 -8.66 -10.01 4.98
N ARG A 92 -8.37 -11.33 4.91
CA ARG A 92 -7.34 -11.91 4.02
C ARG A 92 -7.66 -11.70 2.53
N GLY A 93 -8.94 -11.61 2.16
CA GLY A 93 -9.40 -11.23 0.83
C GLY A 93 -9.05 -9.78 0.49
N SER A 94 -9.10 -8.84 1.45
CA SER A 94 -8.76 -7.44 1.19
C SER A 94 -7.26 -7.26 0.90
N LEU A 95 -6.40 -8.00 1.62
CA LEU A 95 -4.96 -8.02 1.31
C LEU A 95 -4.69 -8.74 -0.03
N ALA A 96 -5.45 -9.79 -0.37
CA ALA A 96 -5.35 -10.46 -1.67
C ALA A 96 -5.69 -9.54 -2.85
N TYR A 97 -6.65 -8.62 -2.69
CA TYR A 97 -6.96 -7.62 -3.70
C TYR A 97 -5.86 -6.56 -3.87
N SER A 98 -4.98 -6.35 -2.88
CA SER A 98 -3.86 -5.41 -3.00
C SER A 98 -2.68 -5.98 -3.82
N ILE A 99 -2.53 -7.32 -3.85
CA ILE A 99 -1.49 -8.03 -4.60
C ILE A 99 -1.43 -7.66 -6.09
N PRO A 100 -2.55 -7.65 -6.86
CA PRO A 100 -2.51 -7.27 -8.28
C PRO A 100 -2.04 -5.84 -8.50
N TYR A 101 -2.42 -4.89 -7.63
CA TYR A 101 -1.96 -3.51 -7.74
C TYR A 101 -0.46 -3.39 -7.44
N VAL A 102 0.03 -4.06 -6.39
CA VAL A 102 1.46 -4.06 -6.04
C VAL A 102 2.32 -4.62 -7.18
N LEU A 103 1.92 -5.74 -7.77
CA LEU A 103 2.61 -6.33 -8.92
C LEU A 103 2.59 -5.41 -10.15
N PHE A 104 1.45 -4.77 -10.42
CA PHE A 104 1.31 -3.84 -11.55
C PHE A 104 2.28 -2.65 -11.43
N TYR A 105 2.34 -2.02 -10.25
CA TYR A 105 3.25 -0.89 -10.03
C TYR A 105 4.72 -1.30 -10.08
N LEU A 106 5.08 -2.48 -9.56
CA LEU A 106 6.44 -3.03 -9.65
C LEU A 106 6.86 -3.26 -11.11
N ALA A 107 5.99 -3.88 -11.91
CA ALA A 107 6.25 -4.13 -13.33
C ALA A 107 6.40 -2.81 -14.12
N LEU A 108 5.52 -1.84 -13.87
CA LEU A 108 5.58 -0.53 -14.51
C LEU A 108 6.88 0.21 -14.17
N LEU A 109 7.28 0.20 -12.90
CA LEU A 109 8.52 0.81 -12.43
C LEU A 109 9.74 0.18 -13.13
N PHE A 110 9.77 -1.16 -13.21
CA PHE A 110 10.86 -1.88 -13.84
C PHE A 110 10.96 -1.57 -15.35
N LEU A 111 9.81 -1.47 -16.03
CA LEU A 111 9.74 -1.11 -17.45
C LEU A 111 10.26 0.32 -17.67
N VAL A 112 9.81 1.29 -16.87
CA VAL A 112 10.27 2.68 -16.98
C VAL A 112 11.78 2.79 -16.77
N ILE A 113 12.33 2.10 -15.76
CA ILE A 113 13.78 2.09 -15.51
C ILE A 113 14.55 1.44 -16.66
N TYR A 114 14.06 0.31 -17.16
CA TYR A 114 14.68 -0.42 -18.27
C TYR A 114 14.72 0.45 -19.55
N TRP A 115 13.61 1.07 -19.92
CA TRP A 115 13.55 1.94 -21.10
C TRP A 115 14.37 3.23 -20.94
N ALA A 116 14.35 3.85 -19.75
CA ALA A 116 15.17 5.02 -19.46
C ALA A 116 16.68 4.71 -19.55
N SER A 117 17.10 3.51 -19.15
CA SER A 117 18.50 3.08 -19.28
C SER A 117 18.92 2.88 -20.75
N ARG A 118 18.01 2.38 -21.59
CA ARG A 118 18.21 2.19 -23.04
C ARG A 118 18.31 3.50 -23.82
N ILE A 119 17.58 4.54 -23.41
CA ILE A 119 17.58 5.84 -24.11
C ILE A 119 18.83 6.66 -23.74
N ARG A 120 19.40 6.44 -22.55
CA ARG A 120 20.63 7.14 -22.12
C ARG A 120 21.87 6.70 -22.91
N SER A 121 21.93 5.47 -23.42
CA SER A 121 23.06 5.04 -24.27
C SER A 121 23.09 5.75 -25.62
N LEU A 122 21.95 6.20 -26.14
CA LEU A 122 21.88 7.01 -27.38
C LEU A 122 22.36 8.45 -27.16
N SER A 123 22.18 9.01 -25.96
CA SER A 123 22.70 10.35 -25.63
C SER A 123 24.21 10.37 -25.39
N GLN A 124 24.82 9.27 -24.96
CA GLN A 124 26.27 9.18 -24.83
C GLN A 124 26.96 9.19 -26.21
N SER A 125 26.32 8.63 -27.23
CA SER A 125 26.79 8.69 -28.62
C SER A 125 26.69 10.11 -29.23
N LYS A 126 25.81 10.98 -28.71
CA LYS A 126 25.69 12.38 -29.15
C LYS A 126 26.63 13.32 -28.40
N ALA A 127 27.00 13.00 -27.15
CA ALA A 127 27.97 13.77 -26.38
C ALA A 127 29.41 13.60 -26.91
N SER A 128 29.73 12.48 -27.55
CA SER A 128 31.05 12.25 -28.16
C SER A 128 31.19 12.81 -29.59
N THR A 129 30.14 13.42 -30.15
CA THR A 129 30.16 14.06 -31.49
C THR A 129 29.91 15.57 -31.39
N HIS A 130 30.32 16.18 -30.28
CA HIS A 130 30.48 17.63 -30.17
C HIS A 130 31.94 18.01 -29.83
N ASP A 131 32.89 17.17 -30.24
CA ASP A 131 34.32 17.49 -30.20
C ASP A 131 35.02 17.06 -31.51
N ALA A 132 34.40 17.39 -32.65
CA ALA A 132 35.05 17.39 -33.95
C ALA A 132 35.34 18.86 -34.33
N PRO A 133 36.60 19.29 -34.31
CA PRO A 133 36.96 20.69 -34.21
C PRO A 133 36.81 21.44 -35.53
N ASN A 134 36.46 22.71 -35.37
CA ASN A 134 36.52 23.84 -36.29
C ASN A 134 37.85 23.94 -37.10
N GLN A 135 38.09 22.99 -38.00
CA GLN A 135 39.24 22.98 -38.91
C GLN A 135 38.97 23.71 -40.25
N PRO A 136 37.86 23.47 -40.97
CA PRO A 136 37.69 24.06 -42.29
C PRO A 136 37.47 25.58 -42.27
N ARG A 137 36.96 26.15 -41.16
CA ARG A 137 36.74 27.60 -41.05
C ARG A 137 38.04 28.38 -40.84
N ARG A 138 39.04 27.79 -40.18
CA ARG A 138 40.32 28.44 -39.92
C ARG A 138 41.22 28.48 -41.15
N GLU A 139 41.15 27.45 -42.00
CA GLU A 139 41.82 27.42 -43.31
C GLU A 139 41.27 28.53 -44.23
N ILE A 140 39.95 28.74 -44.24
CA ILE A 140 39.29 29.75 -45.07
C ILE A 140 39.60 31.18 -44.59
N GLU A 141 39.68 31.41 -43.27
CA GLU A 141 40.05 32.73 -42.72
C GLU A 141 41.50 33.09 -43.06
N SER A 142 42.45 32.14 -43.03
CA SER A 142 43.83 32.41 -43.44
C SER A 142 43.97 32.72 -44.94
N GLU A 143 43.18 32.07 -45.80
CA GLU A 143 43.24 32.31 -47.24
C GLU A 143 42.57 33.63 -47.66
N LEU A 144 41.65 34.15 -46.83
CA LEU A 144 41.01 35.44 -47.06
C LEU A 144 41.89 36.62 -46.63
N ASP A 145 42.63 36.48 -45.53
CA ASP A 145 43.56 37.50 -45.04
C ASP A 145 44.79 37.66 -45.95
N GLU A 146 45.29 36.57 -46.57
CA GLU A 146 46.38 36.64 -47.55
C GLU A 146 45.96 37.36 -48.85
N ARG A 147 44.68 37.30 -49.23
CA ARG A 147 44.15 38.01 -50.42
C ARG A 147 43.84 39.49 -50.18
N LEU A 148 43.85 39.93 -48.92
CA LEU A 148 43.54 41.31 -48.53
C LEU A 148 44.79 42.16 -48.22
N LEU A 149 46.00 41.59 -48.36
CA LEU A 149 47.28 42.28 -48.33
C LEU A 149 47.89 42.41 -49.74
#